data_AF-A0A2E5HDE9-F1
#
_entry.id   AF-A0A2E5HDE9-F1
#
_cell.length_a   1.000
_cell.length_b   1.000
_cell.length_c   1.000
_cell.angle_alpha   90.00
_cell.angle_beta   90.00
_cell.angle_gamma   90.00
#
_symmetry.space_group_name_H-M   'P 1'
#
loop_
_entity.id
_entity.type
_entity.pdbx_description
1 polymer ?
#
loop_
_entity_poly.entity_id
_entity_poly.type
_entity_poly.pdbx_seq_one_letter_code
_entity_poly.pdbx_strand_id
1 'polypeptide(L)'
;MKFNWKTSTIGQKIIFSSSLVAILSLLLPWADMGLISVNGFGQQGYILLIFYIYPLIKILKQEPITKKYGIISSSLAVLSSIAFALSKSVEVFGTSVNLSGSGLILFILCSIALMIGIFISCKEDKTTNPE
;
A
#
# COMPACT_ATOMS: atom_id res chain seq x y z
N MET A 1 -7.80 21.16 1.82
CA MET A 1 -7.15 20.19 2.74
C MET A 1 -5.73 20.67 3.02
N LYS A 2 -5.27 20.60 4.27
CA LYS A 2 -3.89 20.95 4.65
C LYS A 2 -3.37 19.88 5.60
N PHE A 3 -2.66 18.88 5.06
CA PHE A 3 -1.93 17.93 5.89
C PHE A 3 -0.75 18.67 6.54
N ASN A 4 -0.63 18.59 7.87
CA ASN A 4 0.43 19.26 8.61
C ASN A 4 1.38 18.25 9.23
N TRP A 5 2.53 18.05 8.58
CA TRP A 5 3.55 17.09 9.00
C TRP A 5 4.01 17.27 10.45
N LYS A 6 4.07 18.52 10.95
CA LYS A 6 4.58 18.81 12.28
C LYS A 6 3.61 18.35 13.37
N THR A 7 2.31 18.40 13.11
CA THR A 7 1.26 18.07 14.08
C THR A 7 0.67 16.67 13.89
N SER A 8 0.97 16.01 12.77
CA SER A 8 0.49 14.66 12.50
C SER A 8 1.15 13.61 13.39
N THR A 9 0.34 12.63 13.81
CA THR A 9 0.76 11.48 14.60
C THR A 9 1.67 10.54 13.80
N ILE A 10 2.32 9.58 14.47
CA ILE A 10 3.22 8.66 13.76
C ILE A 10 2.43 7.76 12.80
N GLY A 11 1.24 7.30 13.19
CA GLY A 11 0.36 6.50 12.35
C GLY A 11 -0.02 7.24 11.06
N GLN A 12 -0.40 8.52 11.18
CA GLN A 12 -0.73 9.37 10.03
C GLN A 12 0.46 9.58 9.08
N LYS A 13 1.67 9.78 9.63
CA LYS A 13 2.90 9.92 8.83
C LYS A 13 3.23 8.63 8.08
N ILE A 14 3.06 7.48 8.71
CA ILE A 14 3.27 6.18 8.07
C ILE A 14 2.26 6.00 6.92
N ILE A 15 0.97 6.25 7.15
CA ILE A 15 -0.08 6.17 6.11
C ILE A 15 0.24 7.09 4.93
N PHE A 16 0.60 8.34 5.20
CA PHE A 16 0.89 9.31 4.14
C PHE A 16 2.14 8.92 3.34
N SER A 17 3.23 8.59 4.03
CA SER A 17 4.50 8.22 3.37
C SER A 17 4.38 6.90 2.60
N SER A 18 3.72 5.87 3.15
CA SER A 18 3.50 4.62 2.44
C SER A 18 2.61 4.80 1.21
N SER A 19 1.61 5.69 1.28
CA SER A 19 0.78 6.05 0.12
C SER A 19 1.62 6.70 -0.99
N LEU A 20 2.51 7.64 -0.63
CA LEU A 20 3.38 8.29 -1.60
C LEU A 20 4.38 7.30 -2.22
N VAL A 21 5.00 6.45 -1.41
CA VAL A 21 5.96 5.45 -1.88
C VAL A 21 5.26 4.37 -2.72
N ALA A 22 4.01 4.01 -2.42
CA ALA A 22 3.20 3.10 -3.24
C ALA A 22 2.92 3.68 -4.64
N ILE A 23 2.70 4.99 -4.74
CA ILE A 23 2.58 5.67 -6.04
C ILE A 23 3.91 5.63 -6.78
N LEU A 24 5.03 5.93 -6.11
CA LEU A 24 6.36 5.88 -6.70
C LEU A 24 6.74 4.46 -7.14
N SER A 25 6.28 3.42 -6.43
CA SER A 25 6.58 2.04 -6.80
C SER A 25 5.90 1.62 -8.10
N LEU A 26 4.86 2.33 -8.57
CA LEU A 26 4.26 2.10 -9.90
C LEU A 26 5.18 2.50 -11.05
N LEU A 27 6.17 3.37 -10.80
CA LEU A 27 7.17 3.76 -11.79
C LEU A 27 8.28 2.70 -11.96
N LEU A 28 8.42 1.80 -10.98
CA LEU A 28 9.40 0.72 -10.97
C LEU A 28 8.85 -0.54 -11.68
N PRO A 29 9.74 -1.47 -12.10
CA PRO A 29 9.33 -2.75 -12.66
C PRO A 29 8.38 -3.52 -11.74
N TRP A 30 7.21 -3.91 -12.25
CA TRP A 30 6.28 -4.81 -11.57
C TRP A 30 6.35 -6.23 -12.14
N ALA A 31 6.66 -6.35 -13.43
CA ALA A 31 7.06 -7.61 -14.05
C ALA A 31 8.46 -7.44 -14.65
N ASP A 32 9.35 -8.37 -14.36
CA ASP A 32 10.74 -8.34 -14.81
C ASP A 32 11.18 -9.73 -15.30
N MET A 33 11.49 -9.82 -16.60
CA MET A 33 12.01 -11.02 -17.27
C MET A 33 13.51 -10.90 -17.57
N GLY A 34 14.22 -9.99 -16.89
CA GLY A 34 15.64 -9.71 -17.07
C GLY A 34 15.92 -8.77 -18.24
N LEU A 35 15.54 -9.17 -19.46
CA LEU A 35 15.76 -8.35 -20.67
C LEU A 35 14.60 -7.40 -20.96
N ILE A 36 13.39 -7.74 -20.50
CA ILE A 36 12.17 -6.95 -20.69
C ILE A 36 11.53 -6.76 -19.33
N SER A 37 11.19 -5.52 -19.01
CA SER A 37 10.43 -5.17 -17.81
C SER A 37 9.22 -4.30 -18.16
N VAL A 38 8.17 -4.43 -17.35
CA VAL A 38 6.97 -3.61 -17.43
C VAL A 38 6.72 -3.01 -16.06
N ASN A 39 6.58 -1.69 -15.99
CA ASN A 39 6.33 -0.98 -14.75
C ASN A 39 4.88 -1.18 -14.24
N GLY A 40 4.60 -0.71 -13.02
CA GLY A 40 3.29 -0.85 -12.40
C GLY A 40 2.16 -0.17 -13.17
N PHE A 41 2.42 0.96 -13.82
CA PHE A 41 1.41 1.58 -14.69
C PHE A 41 1.05 0.71 -15.89
N GLY A 42 2.05 0.16 -16.59
CA GLY A 42 1.85 -0.76 -17.71
C GLY A 42 1.15 -2.06 -17.31
N GLN A 43 1.29 -2.46 -16.05
CA GLN A 43 0.61 -3.62 -15.45
C GLN A 43 -0.76 -3.29 -14.83
N GLN A 44 -1.29 -2.07 -15.03
CA GLN A 44 -2.54 -1.59 -14.43
C GLN A 44 -2.57 -1.62 -12.89
N GLY A 45 -1.39 -1.60 -12.26
CA GLY A 45 -1.22 -1.65 -10.81
C GLY A 45 -1.85 -0.49 -10.05
N TYR A 46 -2.08 0.63 -10.73
CA TYR A 46 -2.75 1.80 -10.16
C TYR A 46 -4.18 1.49 -9.65
N ILE A 47 -4.82 0.41 -10.13
CA ILE A 47 -6.13 -0.04 -9.62
C ILE A 47 -6.03 -0.38 -8.11
N LEU A 48 -4.90 -0.93 -7.66
CA LEU A 48 -4.70 -1.28 -6.25
C LEU A 48 -4.61 -0.06 -5.32
N LEU A 49 -4.37 1.15 -5.86
CA LEU A 49 -4.39 2.38 -5.07
C LEU A 49 -5.77 2.71 -4.52
N ILE A 50 -6.86 2.13 -5.05
CA ILE A 50 -8.21 2.33 -4.52
C ILE A 50 -8.30 1.99 -3.03
N PHE A 51 -7.52 1.00 -2.58
CA PHE A 51 -7.47 0.58 -1.18
C PHE A 51 -6.78 1.59 -0.26
N TYR A 52 -6.00 2.52 -0.80
CA TYR A 52 -5.35 3.59 -0.05
C TYR A 52 -6.27 4.81 0.14
N ILE A 53 -7.32 4.96 -0.67
CA ILE A 53 -8.16 6.16 -0.71
C ILE A 53 -8.81 6.45 0.64
N TYR A 54 -9.46 5.44 1.25
CA TYR A 54 -10.15 5.63 2.52
C TYR A 54 -9.23 6.15 3.64
N PRO A 55 -8.13 5.46 4.02
CA PRO A 55 -7.25 5.94 5.07
C PRO A 55 -6.59 7.27 4.70
N LEU A 56 -6.24 7.47 3.43
CA LEU A 56 -5.60 8.71 2.98
C LEU A 56 -6.55 9.92 3.11
N ILE A 57 -7.80 9.80 2.67
CA ILE A 57 -8.80 10.88 2.82
C ILE A 57 -9.01 11.21 4.29
N LYS A 58 -9.12 10.19 5.15
CA LYS A 58 -9.31 10.38 6.60
C LYS A 58 -8.19 11.22 7.21
N ILE A 59 -6.93 10.89 6.95
CA ILE A 59 -5.81 11.66 7.50
C ILE A 59 -5.71 13.07 6.89
N LEU A 60 -6.06 13.24 5.61
CA LEU A 60 -6.04 14.55 4.94
C LEU A 60 -7.15 15.48 5.45
N LYS A 61 -8.26 14.91 5.94
CA LYS A 61 -9.34 15.64 6.63
C LYS A 61 -9.11 15.83 8.13
N GLN A 62 -8.03 15.26 8.68
CA GLN A 62 -7.80 15.22 10.14
C GLN A 62 -8.95 14.54 10.89
N GLU A 63 -9.58 13.56 10.26
CA GLU A 63 -10.66 12.78 10.86
C GLU A 63 -10.12 11.43 11.36
N PRO A 64 -10.69 10.88 12.46
CA PRO A 64 -10.28 9.58 12.97
C PRO A 64 -10.60 8.47 11.96
N ILE A 65 -9.71 7.47 11.90
CA ILE A 65 -9.89 6.29 11.06
C ILE A 65 -10.76 5.30 11.83
N THR A 66 -11.87 4.89 11.22
CA THR A 66 -12.67 3.79 11.76
C THR A 66 -11.91 2.48 11.57
N LYS A 67 -11.50 1.85 12.68
CA LYS A 67 -10.67 0.63 12.69
C LYS A 67 -11.17 -0.45 11.73
N LYS A 68 -12.49 -0.70 11.69
CA LYS A 68 -13.10 -1.70 10.79
C LYS A 68 -12.81 -1.42 9.31
N TYR A 69 -13.07 -0.21 8.83
CA TYR A 69 -12.84 0.16 7.43
C TYR A 69 -11.35 0.27 7.10
N GLY A 70 -10.52 0.72 8.04
CA GLY A 70 -9.06 0.74 7.89
C GLY A 70 -8.49 -0.68 7.71
N ILE A 71 -8.89 -1.63 8.55
CA ILE A 71 -8.45 -3.03 8.44
C ILE A 71 -8.93 -3.65 7.13
N ILE A 72 -10.21 -3.48 6.75
CA ILE A 72 -10.73 -4.04 5.50
C ILE A 72 -9.94 -3.53 4.29
N SER A 73 -9.77 -2.20 4.19
CA SER A 73 -9.05 -1.58 3.06
C SER A 73 -7.59 -2.03 2.97
N SER A 74 -6.85 -1.99 4.08
CA SER A 74 -5.43 -2.38 4.10
C SER A 74 -5.21 -3.89 3.90
N SER A 75 -6.08 -4.74 4.44
CA SER A 75 -6.04 -6.19 4.18
C SER A 75 -6.27 -6.50 2.71
N LEU A 76 -7.24 -5.83 2.06
CA LEU A 76 -7.44 -5.98 0.62
C LEU A 76 -6.23 -5.51 -0.18
N ALA A 77 -5.59 -4.39 0.20
CA ALA A 77 -4.35 -3.94 -0.45
C ALA A 77 -3.24 -5.01 -0.41
N VAL A 78 -3.00 -5.61 0.77
CA VAL A 78 -1.99 -6.65 0.97
C VAL A 78 -2.35 -7.92 0.19
N LEU A 79 -3.58 -8.44 0.36
CA LEU A 79 -3.99 -9.69 -0.27
C LEU A 79 -4.03 -9.58 -1.80
N SER A 80 -4.57 -8.48 -2.33
CA SER A 80 -4.62 -8.27 -3.79
C SER A 80 -3.24 -8.07 -4.41
N SER A 81 -2.31 -7.39 -3.73
CA SER A 81 -0.94 -7.23 -4.25
C SER A 81 -0.14 -8.54 -4.20
N ILE A 82 -0.32 -9.36 -3.17
CA ILE A 82 0.26 -10.71 -3.12
C ILE A 82 -0.35 -11.61 -4.20
N ALA A 83 -1.68 -11.61 -4.35
CA ALA A 83 -2.35 -12.39 -5.39
C ALA A 83 -1.87 -11.98 -6.79
N PHE A 84 -1.67 -10.68 -7.02
CA PHE A 84 -1.06 -10.17 -8.25
C PHE A 84 0.36 -10.71 -8.45
N ALA A 85 1.21 -10.69 -7.43
CA ALA A 85 2.57 -11.25 -7.49
C ALA A 85 2.60 -12.75 -7.79
N LEU A 86 1.67 -13.51 -7.21
CA LEU A 86 1.54 -14.94 -7.48
C LEU A 86 1.12 -15.22 -8.93
N SER A 87 0.27 -14.35 -9.51
CA SER A 87 -0.15 -14.44 -10.91
C SER A 87 0.98 -14.19 -11.93
N LYS A 88 2.13 -13.66 -11.48
CA LYS A 88 3.33 -13.42 -12.33
C LYS A 88 4.32 -14.57 -12.33
N SER A 89 3.91 -15.73 -11.83
CA SER A 89 4.69 -16.96 -11.97
C SER A 89 4.42 -17.57 -13.34
N VAL A 90 5.47 -17.85 -14.10
CA VAL A 90 5.39 -18.54 -15.40
C VAL A 90 6.25 -19.79 -15.37
N GLU A 91 5.84 -20.82 -16.10
CA GLU A 91 6.65 -22.02 -16.27
C GLU A 91 7.71 -21.80 -17.35
N VAL A 92 8.97 -21.94 -16.97
CA VAL A 92 10.14 -21.87 -17.86
C VAL A 92 10.92 -23.17 -17.69
N PHE A 93 11.05 -23.93 -18.78
CA PHE A 93 11.73 -25.25 -18.78
C PHE A 93 11.24 -26.22 -17.70
N GLY A 94 9.93 -26.25 -17.43
CA GLY A 94 9.33 -27.14 -16.41
C GLY A 94 9.53 -26.66 -14.96
N THR A 95 10.07 -25.46 -14.76
CA THR A 95 10.21 -24.84 -13.43
C THR A 95 9.40 -23.55 -13.35
N SER A 96 8.66 -23.36 -12.27
CA SER A 96 7.91 -22.12 -12.03
C SER A 96 8.87 -21.02 -11.57
N VAL A 97 8.97 -19.94 -12.34
CA VAL A 97 9.80 -18.78 -12.04
C VAL A 97 8.90 -17.58 -11.80
N ASN A 98 9.07 -16.92 -10.66
CA ASN A 98 8.32 -15.71 -10.33
C ASN A 98 8.99 -14.49 -10.96
N LEU A 99 8.26 -13.77 -11.81
CA LEU A 99 8.73 -12.60 -12.54
C LEU A 99 8.35 -11.28 -11.85
N SER A 100 8.05 -11.29 -10.56
CA SER A 100 7.70 -10.08 -9.82
C SER A 100 8.89 -9.14 -9.75
N GLY A 101 8.70 -7.93 -10.27
CA GLY A 101 9.70 -6.88 -10.21
C GLY A 101 9.78 -6.19 -8.84
N SER A 102 10.84 -5.42 -8.63
CA SER A 102 11.11 -4.71 -7.37
C SER A 102 10.02 -3.70 -6.98
N GLY A 103 9.36 -3.09 -7.96
CA GLY A 103 8.24 -2.17 -7.73
C GLY A 103 7.01 -2.83 -7.13
N LEU A 104 6.72 -4.08 -7.51
CA LEU A 104 5.61 -4.85 -6.95
C LEU A 104 5.93 -5.27 -5.50
N ILE A 105 7.15 -5.72 -5.23
CA ILE A 105 7.60 -6.02 -3.87
C ILE A 105 7.52 -4.77 -3.00
N LEU A 106 7.98 -3.61 -3.48
CA LEU A 106 7.87 -2.34 -2.77
C LEU A 106 6.40 -1.96 -2.51
N PHE A 107 5.49 -2.20 -3.47
CA PHE A 107 4.05 -1.96 -3.28
C PHE A 107 3.45 -2.84 -2.18
N ILE A 108 3.85 -4.12 -2.11
CA ILE A 108 3.44 -5.05 -1.03
C ILE A 108 3.92 -4.52 0.32
N LEU A 109 5.19 -4.12 0.42
CA LEU A 109 5.75 -3.53 1.64
C LEU A 109 5.02 -2.24 2.05
N CYS A 110 4.66 -1.38 1.09
CA CYS A 110 3.86 -0.19 1.36
C CYS A 110 2.46 -0.55 1.87
N SER A 111 1.86 -1.62 1.36
CA SER A 111 0.54 -2.09 1.79
C SER A 111 0.56 -2.63 3.22
N ILE A 112 1.64 -3.31 3.60
CA ILE A 112 1.89 -3.73 4.99
C ILE A 112 2.12 -2.50 5.88
N ALA A 113 2.93 -1.54 5.44
CA ALA A 113 3.17 -0.29 6.16
C ALA A 113 1.88 0.52 6.35
N LEU A 114 1.00 0.57 5.35
CA LEU A 114 -0.33 1.16 5.45
C LEU A 114 -1.14 0.51 6.58
N MET A 115 -1.19 -0.82 6.63
CA MET A 115 -1.87 -1.57 7.69
C MET A 115 -1.31 -1.22 9.08
N ILE A 116 0.01 -1.21 9.23
CA ILE A 116 0.69 -0.84 10.49
C ILE A 116 0.33 0.61 10.88
N GLY A 117 0.39 1.54 9.93
CA GLY A 117 0.04 2.94 10.15
C GLY A 117 -1.40 3.13 10.63
N ILE A 118 -2.35 2.36 10.08
CA ILE A 118 -3.75 2.34 10.54
C ILE A 118 -3.85 1.82 11.98
N PHE A 119 -3.18 0.72 12.32
CA PHE A 119 -3.21 0.18 13.68
C PHE A 119 -2.67 1.17 14.71
N ILE A 120 -1.57 1.85 14.38
CA ILE A 120 -0.99 2.86 15.27
C ILE A 120 -1.91 4.08 15.38
N SER A 121 -2.42 4.59 14.26
CA SER A 121 -3.34 5.74 14.26
C SER A 121 -4.60 5.47 15.09
N CYS A 122 -5.22 4.30 14.94
CA CYS A 122 -6.38 3.93 15.76
C CYS A 122 -6.06 3.76 17.25
N LYS A 123 -4.80 3.43 17.60
CA LYS A 123 -4.37 3.35 19.00
C LYS A 123 -4.15 4.74 19.58
N GLU A 124 -3.52 5.64 18.83
CA GLU A 124 -3.30 7.04 19.21
C GLU A 124 -4.62 7.77 19.45
N ASP A 125 -5.60 7.61 18.54
CA ASP A 125 -6.93 8.23 18.66
C ASP A 125 -7.63 7.84 19.98
N LYS A 126 -7.54 6.58 20.39
CA LYS A 126 -8.12 6.08 21.66
C LYS A 126 -7.44 6.66 22.89
N THR A 127 -6.13 6.93 22.83
CA THR A 127 -5.41 7.55 23.95
C THR A 127 -5.75 9.02 24.13
N THR A 128 -6.06 9.72 23.03
CA THR A 128 -6.43 11.14 23.06
C THR A 128 -7.90 11.39 23.34
N ASN A 129 -8.78 10.41 23.04
CA ASN A 129 -10.21 10.51 23.26
C ASN A 129 -10.75 9.18 23.84
N PRO A 130 -10.50 8.90 25.13
CA PRO A 130 -11.08 7.75 25.81
C PRO A 130 -12.60 7.97 25.94
N GLU A 131 -13.39 7.02 25.42
CA GLU A 131 -14.85 6.95 25.63
C GLU A 131 -15.20 6.82 27.11
#